data_AF-A0A2S2Q043-F1
#
_entry.id   AF-A0A2S2Q043-F1
#
_cell.length_a   1.000
_cell.length_b   1.000
_cell.length_c   1.000
_cell.angle_alpha   90.00
_cell.angle_beta   90.00
_cell.angle_gamma   90.00
#
_symmetry.space_group_name_H-M   'P 1'
#
loop_
_entity.id
_entity.type
_entity.pdbx_description
1 polymer ?
#
loop_
_entity_poly.entity_id
_entity_poly.type
_entity_poly.pdbx_seq_one_letter_code
_entity_poly.pdbx_strand_id
1 'polypeptide(L)'
;MSIQGFDDLIQGSLATYVQLSSQIGGAVQTQASLVFSAFHDELEYIKYASEHSAPSDSEKQKLLSPISKRIQEIQTLREENRGSPLFNHLSAISESIPALGWVAVVSNLIC
;
A
#
# COMPACT_ATOMS: atom_id res chain seq x y z
N MET A 1 14.54 0.33 6.43
CA MET A 1 13.49 -0.53 7.01
C MET A 1 13.92 -1.98 6.79
N SER A 2 13.89 -2.84 7.81
CA SER A 2 14.24 -4.26 7.66
C SER A 2 13.01 -5.06 7.22
N ILE A 3 13.22 -6.23 6.59
CA ILE A 3 12.12 -7.15 6.22
C ILE A 3 11.31 -7.53 7.47
N GLN A 4 11.98 -7.93 8.55
CA GLN A 4 11.30 -8.28 9.81
C GLN A 4 10.46 -7.13 10.35
N GLY A 5 11.00 -5.90 10.36
CA GLY A 5 10.25 -4.75 10.86
C GLY A 5 9.03 -4.42 10.01
N PHE A 6 9.07 -4.72 8.70
CA PHE A 6 7.90 -4.57 7.83
C PHE A 6 6.88 -5.69 8.03
N ASP A 7 7.33 -6.94 8.17
CA ASP A 7 6.48 -8.08 8.54
C ASP A 7 5.75 -7.82 9.88
N ASP A 8 6.45 -7.27 10.88
CA ASP A 8 5.86 -6.90 12.17
C ASP A 8 4.79 -5.81 12.02
N LEU A 9 4.99 -4.83 11.13
CA LEU A 9 3.99 -3.80 10.82
C LEU A 9 2.73 -4.38 10.18
N ILE A 10 2.91 -5.33 9.24
CA ILE A 10 1.80 -6.04 8.60
C ILE A 10 1.00 -6.84 9.63
N GLN A 11 1.69 -7.61 10.47
CA GLN A 11 1.07 -8.48 11.47
C GLN A 11 0.50 -7.71 12.67
N GLY A 12 1.00 -6.51 12.92
CA GLY A 12 0.57 -5.64 14.03
C GLY A 12 -0.50 -4.64 13.62
N SER A 13 -0.08 -3.40 13.36
CA SER A 13 -1.00 -2.27 13.15
C SER A 13 -1.87 -2.43 11.92
N LEU A 14 -1.34 -2.98 10.83
CA LEU A 14 -2.11 -3.17 9.60
C LEU A 14 -3.17 -4.25 9.79
N ALA A 15 -2.82 -5.41 10.37
CA ALA A 15 -3.79 -6.46 10.69
C ALA A 15 -4.91 -5.94 11.60
N THR A 16 -4.57 -5.12 12.60
CA THR A 16 -5.55 -4.48 13.49
C THR A 16 -6.49 -3.54 12.71
N TYR A 17 -5.95 -2.71 11.82
CA TYR A 17 -6.73 -1.84 10.94
C TYR A 17 -7.70 -2.63 10.04
N VAL A 18 -7.25 -3.73 9.45
CA VAL A 18 -8.09 -4.60 8.60
C VAL A 18 -9.20 -5.24 9.43
N GLN A 19 -8.87 -5.74 10.63
CA GLN A 19 -9.85 -6.35 11.53
C GLN A 19 -10.93 -5.34 11.94
N LEU A 20 -10.56 -4.13 12.34
CA LEU A 20 -11.53 -3.08 12.69
C LEU A 20 -12.38 -2.66 11.49
N SER A 21 -11.76 -2.53 10.32
CA SER A 21 -12.47 -2.21 9.07
C SER A 21 -13.49 -3.29 8.69
N SER A 22 -13.19 -4.56 8.98
CA SER A 22 -14.14 -5.67 8.76
C SER A 22 -15.37 -5.62 9.66
N GLN A 23 -15.23 -5.07 10.87
CA GLN A 23 -16.37 -4.85 11.78
C GLN A 23 -17.28 -3.72 11.29
N ILE A 24 -16.74 -2.75 10.54
CA ILE A 24 -17.50 -1.68 9.90
C ILE A 24 -18.22 -2.20 8.65
N GLY A 25 -17.53 -3.02 7.84
CA GLY A 25 -18.08 -3.63 6.64
C GLY A 25 -18.16 -2.68 5.43
N GLY A 26 -18.85 -3.13 4.39
CA GLY A 26 -19.11 -2.37 3.16
C GLY A 26 -17.83 -1.88 2.47
N ALA A 27 -17.88 -0.66 1.92
CA ALA A 27 -16.75 -0.07 1.20
C ALA A 27 -15.49 0.10 2.07
N VAL A 28 -15.63 0.29 3.38
CA VAL A 28 -14.49 0.43 4.30
C VAL A 28 -13.72 -0.89 4.43
N GLN A 29 -14.43 -2.01 4.58
CA GLN A 29 -13.81 -3.33 4.58
C GLN A 29 -13.11 -3.65 3.25
N THR A 30 -13.77 -3.34 2.12
CA THR A 30 -13.19 -3.56 0.79
C THR A 30 -11.91 -2.73 0.61
N GLN A 31 -11.94 -1.45 0.99
CA GLN A 31 -10.77 -0.57 0.92
C GLN A 31 -9.63 -1.09 1.80
N ALA A 32 -9.92 -1.53 3.03
CA ALA A 32 -8.91 -2.06 3.93
C ALA A 32 -8.26 -3.35 3.41
N SER A 33 -9.03 -4.19 2.71
CA SER A 33 -8.51 -5.40 2.06
C SER A 33 -7.53 -5.05 0.92
N LEU A 34 -7.83 -4.01 0.14
CA LEU A 34 -6.92 -3.50 -0.89
C LEU A 34 -5.64 -2.90 -0.28
N VAL A 35 -5.76 -2.15 0.83
CA VAL A 35 -4.60 -1.63 1.56
C VAL A 35 -3.72 -2.79 2.04
N PHE A 36 -4.31 -3.83 2.61
CA PHE A 36 -3.57 -5.02 3.04
C PHE A 36 -2.77 -5.66 1.89
N SER A 37 -3.40 -5.83 0.72
CA SER A 37 -2.71 -6.31 -0.48
C SER A 37 -1.59 -5.37 -0.94
N ALA A 38 -1.79 -4.05 -0.90
CA ALA A 38 -0.76 -3.07 -1.28
C ALA A 38 0.50 -3.17 -0.41
N PHE A 39 0.34 -3.38 0.90
CA PHE A 39 1.47 -3.63 1.81
C PHE A 39 2.16 -4.96 1.51
N HIS A 40 1.41 -6.02 1.13
CA HIS A 40 2.05 -7.28 0.74
C HIS A 40 2.87 -7.14 -0.55
N ASP A 41 2.33 -6.44 -1.55
CA ASP A 41 3.06 -6.13 -2.78
C ASP A 41 4.33 -5.31 -2.48
N GLU A 42 4.26 -4.38 -1.52
CA GLU A 42 5.42 -3.60 -1.05
C GLU A 42 6.46 -4.46 -0.32
N LEU A 43 6.04 -5.42 0.53
CA LEU A 43 6.93 -6.37 1.18
C LEU A 43 7.66 -7.25 0.16
N GLU A 44 6.99 -7.72 -0.88
CA GLU A 44 7.60 -8.50 -1.97
C GLU A 44 8.69 -7.66 -2.67
N TYR A 45 8.41 -6.38 -2.92
CA TYR A 45 9.41 -5.47 -3.47
C TYR A 45 10.62 -5.27 -2.54
N ILE A 46 10.39 -5.08 -1.24
CA ILE A 46 11.46 -4.92 -0.24
C ILE A 46 12.34 -6.18 -0.17
N LYS A 47 11.73 -7.38 -0.20
CA LYS A 47 12.44 -8.66 -0.23
C LYS A 47 13.29 -8.77 -1.49
N TYR A 48 12.72 -8.51 -2.66
CA TYR A 48 13.45 -8.49 -3.92
C TYR A 48 14.67 -7.56 -3.85
N ALA A 49 14.48 -6.33 -3.39
CA ALA A 49 15.55 -5.32 -3.30
C ALA A 49 16.67 -5.70 -2.30
N SER A 50 16.39 -6.57 -1.33
CA SER A 50 17.40 -7.05 -0.37
C SER A 50 18.31 -8.14 -0.92
N GLU A 51 17.85 -8.86 -1.96
CA GLU A 51 18.52 -10.03 -2.53
C GLU A 51 19.17 -9.72 -3.89
N HIS A 52 18.82 -8.59 -4.51
CA HIS A 52 19.22 -8.22 -5.86
C HIS A 52 19.94 -6.88 -5.89
N SER A 53 20.84 -6.71 -6.86
CA SER A 53 21.37 -5.39 -7.22
C SER A 53 20.26 -4.48 -7.75
N ALA A 54 20.50 -3.16 -7.77
CA ALA A 54 19.55 -2.20 -8.32
C ALA A 54 19.10 -2.60 -9.75
N PRO A 55 17.78 -2.75 -9.99
CA PRO A 55 17.26 -3.13 -11.30
C PRO A 55 17.38 -1.97 -12.30
N SER A 56 17.31 -2.27 -13.60
CA SER A 56 17.16 -1.23 -14.61
C SER A 56 15.85 -0.45 -14.42
N ASP A 57 15.74 0.75 -14.98
CA ASP A 57 14.50 1.54 -14.87
C ASP A 57 13.27 0.80 -15.42
N SER A 58 13.46 0.04 -16.50
CA SER A 58 12.39 -0.76 -17.12
C SER A 58 11.92 -1.91 -16.23
N GLU A 59 12.84 -2.54 -15.49
CA GLU A 59 12.52 -3.60 -14.54
C GLU A 59 11.91 -3.02 -13.26
N LYS A 60 12.43 -1.89 -12.77
CA LYS A 60 11.87 -1.16 -11.64
C LYS A 60 10.40 -0.80 -11.88
N GLN A 61 10.06 -0.30 -13.07
CA GLN A 61 8.66 -0.02 -13.42
C GLN A 61 7.77 -1.27 -13.36
N LYS A 62 8.27 -2.43 -13.80
CA LYS A 62 7.53 -3.69 -13.72
C LYS A 62 7.33 -4.14 -12.27
N LEU A 63 8.39 -4.04 -11.46
CA LEU A 63 8.38 -4.40 -10.03
C LEU A 63 7.45 -3.50 -9.20
N LEU A 64 7.35 -2.21 -9.54
CA LEU A 64 6.48 -1.25 -8.85
C LEU A 64 5.04 -1.24 -9.38
N SER A 65 4.77 -1.92 -10.51
CA SER A 65 3.44 -1.93 -11.13
C SER A 65 2.34 -2.48 -10.23
N PRO A 66 2.53 -3.59 -9.48
CA PRO A 66 1.50 -4.09 -8.55
C PRO A 66 1.10 -3.04 -7.50
N ILE A 67 2.08 -2.42 -6.83
CA ILE A 67 1.85 -1.38 -5.81
C ILE A 67 1.08 -0.19 -6.42
N SER A 68 1.51 0.26 -7.61
CA SER A 68 0.88 1.40 -8.31
C SER A 68 -0.59 1.11 -8.68
N LYS A 69 -0.88 -0.11 -9.12
CA LYS A 69 -2.25 -0.55 -9.41
C LYS A 69 -3.12 -0.58 -8.15
N ARG A 70 -2.59 -1.08 -7.03
CA ARG A 70 -3.33 -1.07 -5.75
C ARG A 70 -3.65 0.34 -5.27
N ILE A 71 -2.69 1.26 -5.35
CA ILE A 71 -2.92 2.68 -5.04
C ILE A 71 -4.08 3.22 -5.88
N GLN A 72 -4.08 2.97 -7.19
CA GLN A 72 -5.14 3.42 -8.08
C GLN A 72 -6.50 2.80 -7.74
N GLU A 73 -6.55 1.48 -7.48
CA GLU A 73 -7.78 0.78 -7.08
C GLU A 73 -8.39 1.37 -5.79
N ILE A 74 -7.56 1.67 -4.80
CA ILE A 74 -7.98 2.27 -3.52
C ILE A 74 -8.55 3.68 -3.72
N GLN A 75 -7.93 4.47 -4.59
CA GLN A 75 -8.42 5.80 -4.95
C GLN A 75 -9.73 5.72 -5.72
N THR A 76 -9.81 4.88 -6.76
CA THR A 76 -11.04 4.68 -7.53
C THR A 76 -12.20 4.21 -6.66
N LEU A 77 -11.97 3.30 -5.71
CA LEU A 77 -13.01 2.84 -4.79
C LEU A 77 -13.66 4.01 -4.03
N ARG A 78 -12.86 4.98 -3.57
CA ARG A 78 -13.38 6.19 -2.92
C ARG A 78 -14.18 7.05 -3.91
N GLU A 79 -13.70 7.21 -5.13
CA GLU A 79 -14.40 7.98 -6.19
C GLU A 79 -15.75 7.38 -6.58
N GLU A 80 -15.87 6.06 -6.58
CA GLU A 80 -17.12 5.33 -6.86
C GLU A 80 -18.10 5.37 -5.68
N ASN A 81 -17.64 5.72 -4.48
CA ASN A 81 -18.40 5.72 -3.23
C ASN A 81 -18.62 7.14 -2.65
N ARG A 82 -18.71 8.18 -3.50
CA ARG A 82 -18.89 9.58 -3.09
C ARG A 82 -20.12 9.84 -2.21
N GLY A 83 -21.19 9.05 -2.36
CA GLY A 83 -22.40 9.15 -1.55
C GLY A 83 -22.35 8.41 -0.21
N SER A 84 -21.22 7.78 0.13
CA SER A 84 -21.09 6.98 1.34
C SER A 84 -21.22 7.84 2.61
N PRO A 85 -21.98 7.41 3.63
CA PRO A 85 -21.97 8.08 4.95
C PRO A 85 -20.59 7.99 5.64
N LEU A 86 -19.73 7.08 5.20
CA LEU A 86 -18.37 6.90 5.69
C LEU A 86 -17.31 7.47 4.74
N PHE A 87 -17.69 8.41 3.86
CA PHE A 87 -16.78 9.00 2.86
C PHE A 87 -15.50 9.59 3.43
N ASN A 88 -15.53 10.12 4.67
CA ASN A 88 -14.32 10.60 5.34
C ASN A 88 -13.32 9.48 5.65
N HIS A 89 -13.79 8.27 6.01
CA HIS A 89 -12.91 7.12 6.19
C HIS A 89 -12.27 6.73 4.86
N LEU A 90 -13.08 6.68 3.80
CA LEU A 90 -12.58 6.36 2.46
C LEU A 90 -11.57 7.39 1.96
N SER A 91 -11.83 8.68 2.21
CA SER A 91 -10.95 9.79 1.82
C SER A 91 -9.65 9.79 2.62
N ALA A 92 -9.69 9.53 3.92
CA ALA A 92 -8.48 9.48 4.74
C ALA A 92 -7.47 8.48 4.17
N ILE A 93 -7.94 7.33 3.70
CA ILE A 93 -7.09 6.31 3.08
C ILE A 93 -6.72 6.66 1.64
N SER A 94 -7.67 7.09 0.79
CA SER A 94 -7.36 7.39 -0.63
C SER A 94 -6.34 8.51 -0.80
N GLU A 95 -6.38 9.51 0.08
CA GLU A 95 -5.45 10.65 0.01
C GLU A 95 -4.09 10.32 0.65
N SER A 96 -4.01 9.33 1.54
CA SER A 96 -2.75 8.95 2.20
C SER A 96 -2.04 7.76 1.56
N ILE A 97 -2.76 6.88 0.87
CA ILE A 97 -2.18 5.66 0.27
C ILE A 97 -1.04 5.91 -0.75
N PRO A 98 -0.96 7.06 -1.46
CA PRO A 98 0.23 7.36 -2.28
C PRO A 98 1.54 7.38 -1.50
N ALA A 99 1.51 7.43 -0.15
CA ALA A 99 2.68 7.27 0.70
C ALA A 99 3.45 5.96 0.46
N LEU A 100 2.78 4.88 0.01
CA LEU A 100 3.44 3.62 -0.39
C LEU A 100 4.37 3.80 -1.60
N GLY A 101 4.30 4.94 -2.30
CA GLY A 101 5.23 5.31 -3.35
C GLY A 101 6.64 5.66 -2.84
N TRP A 102 6.90 5.68 -1.53
CA TRP A 102 8.22 6.01 -0.98
C TRP A 102 9.34 5.10 -1.50
N VAL A 103 9.04 3.83 -1.81
CA VAL A 103 10.00 2.87 -2.37
C VAL A 103 10.51 3.24 -3.77
N ALA A 104 9.81 4.14 -4.47
CA ALA A 104 10.20 4.66 -5.77
C ALA A 104 11.04 5.95 -5.67
N VAL A 105 11.12 6.56 -4.49
CA VAL A 105 11.87 7.81 -4.28
C VAL A 105 13.36 7.47 -4.18
N VAL A 106 14.14 7.96 -5.15
CA VAL A 106 15.59 7.86 -5.10
C VAL A 106 16.09 8.78 -3.98
N SER A 107 16.67 8.21 -2.93
CA SER A 107 17.51 9.00 -2.03
C SER A 107 18.82 9.30 -2.76
N ASN A 108 19.01 10.54 -3.22
CA ASN A 108 20.33 11.06 -3.59
C ASN A 108 21.19 11.24 -2.33
N LEU A 109 21.37 10.17 -1.55
CA LEU A 109 22.43 10.10 -0.57
C LEU A 109 23.69 9.76 -1.36
N ILE A 110 24.33 10.84 -1.78
CA ILE A 110 25.70 10.93 -2.27
C ILE A 110 26.55 10.04 -1.35
N CYS A 111 27.03 8.93 -1.89
CA CYS A 111 28.21 8.24 -1.37
C CYS A 111 29.43 8.80 -2.10
#